data_AF-A0A453N5C2-F1
#
_entry.id   AF-A0A453N5C2-F1
#
_cell.length_a   1.000
_cell.length_b   1.000
_cell.length_c   1.000
_cell.angle_alpha   90.00
_cell.angle_beta   90.00
_cell.angle_gamma   90.00
#
_symmetry.space_group_name_H-M   'P 1'
#
loop_
_entity.id
_entity.type
_entity.pdbx_description
1 polymer ?
#
loop_
_entity_poly.entity_id
_entity_poly.type
_entity_poly.pdbx_seq_one_letter_code
_entity_poly.pdbx_strand_id
1 'polypeptide(L)'
;MGIINCYCQLVDPEAVRAELRHLKSLNVDGVVVDCWWGIVEAWTPQKYEWSGYRDLFGIIKEFKLKVQVYFDFMRSFHMEFRSLSEEGLISAIEVGLGASGELRYPSCPEKMGWRYPGIGEFQCYDRYMQKNLRQSALARGHLFWARGPDNAGYYNSRSHETGFFCDGGDYDSYYGRFFLNWYSGILIDHVDQVLSLATLAFDG
;
A
#
# COMPACT_ATOMS: atom_id res chain seq x y z
N MET A 1 3.85 -14.75 8.67
CA MET A 1 4.68 -14.30 7.52
C MET A 1 3.79 -14.26 6.29
N GLY A 2 4.01 -13.34 5.35
CA GLY A 2 3.23 -13.28 4.11
C GLY A 2 3.57 -14.44 3.17
N ILE A 3 2.66 -14.76 2.23
CA ILE A 3 2.83 -15.81 1.22
C ILE A 3 4.01 -15.51 0.27
N ILE A 4 4.32 -14.22 0.04
CA ILE A 4 5.53 -13.78 -0.66
C ILE A 4 6.50 -13.15 0.35
N ASN A 5 7.78 -13.55 0.31
CA ASN A 5 8.83 -12.98 1.16
C ASN A 5 9.40 -11.65 0.60
N CYS A 6 10.28 -10.99 1.37
CA CYS A 6 10.91 -9.72 0.97
C CYS A 6 11.88 -9.83 -0.23
N TYR A 7 12.21 -11.05 -0.67
CA TYR A 7 13.00 -11.30 -1.87
C TYR A 7 12.12 -11.54 -3.10
N CYS A 8 10.81 -11.31 -2.99
CA CYS A 8 9.81 -11.63 -4.02
C CYS A 8 9.80 -13.13 -4.38
N GLN A 9 9.86 -14.01 -3.38
CA GLN A 9 9.76 -15.46 -3.57
C GLN A 9 8.52 -16.00 -2.86
N LEU A 10 7.85 -16.96 -3.50
CA LEU A 10 6.72 -17.67 -2.92
C LEU A 10 7.21 -18.58 -1.79
N VAL A 11 6.67 -18.38 -0.60
CA VAL A 11 6.96 -19.19 0.59
C VAL A 11 6.00 -20.36 0.63
N ASP A 12 6.56 -21.57 0.73
CA ASP A 12 5.83 -22.84 0.85
C ASP A 12 4.68 -23.02 -0.18
N PRO A 13 5.02 -23.25 -1.46
CA PRO A 13 4.03 -23.47 -2.51
C PRO A 13 3.04 -24.62 -2.22
N GLU A 14 3.47 -25.65 -1.50
CA GLU A 14 2.63 -26.82 -1.20
C GLU A 14 1.57 -26.51 -0.16
N ALA A 15 1.90 -25.72 0.86
CA ALA A 15 0.92 -25.20 1.80
C ALA A 15 -0.16 -24.35 1.08
N VAL A 16 0.25 -23.47 0.16
CA VAL A 16 -0.68 -22.66 -0.65
C VAL A 16 -1.59 -23.56 -1.50
N ARG A 17 -1.05 -24.59 -2.14
CA ARG A 17 -1.86 -25.58 -2.89
C ARG A 17 -2.88 -26.28 -2.01
N ALA A 18 -2.50 -26.66 -0.79
CA ALA A 18 -3.41 -27.33 0.15
C ALA A 18 -4.57 -26.41 0.56
N GLU A 19 -4.28 -25.13 0.85
CA GLU A 19 -5.30 -24.13 1.18
C GLU A 19 -6.25 -23.84 0.01
N LEU A 20 -5.70 -23.60 -1.20
CA LEU A 20 -6.52 -23.34 -2.38
C LEU A 20 -7.41 -24.53 -2.77
N ARG A 21 -6.92 -25.76 -2.57
CA ARG A 21 -7.72 -26.98 -2.75
C ARG A 21 -8.90 -27.01 -1.78
N HIS A 22 -8.68 -26.62 -0.53
CA HIS A 22 -9.75 -26.52 0.46
C HIS A 22 -10.75 -25.43 0.08
N LEU A 23 -10.31 -24.22 -0.28
CA LEU A 23 -11.19 -23.14 -0.75
C LEU A 23 -12.02 -23.56 -1.97
N LYS A 24 -11.42 -24.29 -2.91
CA LYS A 24 -12.16 -24.80 -4.07
C LYS A 24 -13.23 -25.82 -3.68
N SER A 25 -12.98 -26.66 -2.67
CA SER A 25 -13.97 -27.60 -2.14
C SER A 25 -15.17 -26.91 -1.47
N LEU A 26 -15.00 -25.65 -1.06
CA LEU A 26 -16.04 -24.81 -0.48
C LEU A 26 -16.78 -23.96 -1.53
N ASN A 27 -16.60 -24.25 -2.83
CA ASN A 27 -17.20 -23.50 -3.94
C ASN A 27 -16.79 -22.01 -3.99
N VAL A 28 -15.61 -21.65 -3.49
CA VAL A 28 -15.08 -20.30 -3.62
C VAL A 28 -14.72 -20.00 -5.08
N ASP A 29 -15.14 -18.83 -5.57
CA ASP A 29 -14.94 -18.41 -6.97
C ASP A 29 -13.57 -17.79 -7.25
N GLY A 30 -12.90 -17.24 -6.23
CA GLY A 30 -11.62 -16.56 -6.39
C GLY A 30 -10.94 -16.21 -5.08
N VAL A 31 -9.70 -15.73 -5.20
CA VAL A 31 -8.87 -15.28 -4.08
C VAL A 31 -8.33 -13.88 -4.35
N VAL A 32 -8.25 -13.08 -3.29
CA VAL A 32 -7.66 -11.74 -3.33
C VAL A 32 -6.19 -11.86 -2.91
N VAL A 33 -5.29 -11.23 -3.67
CA VAL A 33 -3.84 -11.30 -3.43
C VAL A 33 -3.25 -9.89 -3.38
N ASP A 34 -2.70 -9.52 -2.23
CA ASP A 34 -2.00 -8.24 -2.06
C ASP A 34 -0.64 -8.25 -2.78
N CYS A 35 -0.50 -7.37 -3.77
CA CYS A 35 0.75 -7.15 -4.50
C CYS A 35 1.53 -5.98 -3.90
N TRP A 36 2.53 -6.28 -3.08
CA TRP A 36 3.27 -5.29 -2.32
C TRP A 36 4.36 -4.62 -3.17
N TRP A 37 4.21 -3.32 -3.40
CA TRP A 37 5.21 -2.53 -4.12
C TRP A 37 6.61 -2.61 -3.50
N GLY A 38 6.71 -2.56 -2.17
CA GLY A 38 7.98 -2.68 -1.44
C GLY A 38 8.67 -4.04 -1.56
N ILE A 39 7.99 -5.07 -2.07
CA ILE A 39 8.57 -6.38 -2.40
C ILE A 39 9.00 -6.42 -3.87
N VAL A 40 8.11 -5.99 -4.76
CA VAL A 40 8.29 -6.05 -6.21
C VAL A 40 9.40 -5.10 -6.68
N GLU A 41 9.49 -3.90 -6.09
CA GLU A 41 10.50 -2.90 -6.44
C GLU A 41 11.54 -2.76 -5.31
N ALA A 42 11.80 -3.80 -4.53
CA ALA A 42 12.65 -3.73 -3.33
C ALA A 42 14.11 -3.34 -3.66
N TRP A 43 14.69 -3.88 -4.74
CA TRP A 43 16.15 -3.92 -4.93
C TRP A 43 16.72 -2.85 -5.86
N THR A 44 16.04 -2.49 -6.95
CA THR A 44 16.48 -1.38 -7.81
C THR A 44 15.28 -0.56 -8.30
N PRO A 45 15.33 0.79 -8.23
CA PRO A 45 14.29 1.64 -8.78
C PRO A 45 14.05 1.36 -10.27
N GLN A 46 12.78 1.31 -10.64
CA GLN A 46 12.26 0.99 -11.96
C GLN A 46 12.64 -0.41 -12.47
N LYS A 47 13.10 -1.30 -11.57
CA LYS A 47 13.28 -2.73 -11.86
C LYS A 47 12.37 -3.53 -10.95
N TYR A 48 11.30 -4.04 -11.56
CA TYR A 48 10.28 -4.81 -10.88
C TYR A 48 10.59 -6.31 -10.96
N GLU A 49 10.73 -6.94 -9.81
CA GLU A 49 10.83 -8.39 -9.65
C GLU A 49 9.45 -8.95 -9.32
N TRP A 50 9.00 -9.95 -10.09
CA TRP A 50 7.66 -10.50 -10.00
C TRP A 50 7.65 -12.03 -9.90
N SER A 51 8.81 -12.68 -9.77
CA SER A 51 8.95 -14.15 -9.75
C SER A 51 8.00 -14.83 -8.75
N GLY A 52 8.03 -14.45 -7.47
CA GLY A 52 7.15 -15.04 -6.46
C GLY A 52 5.66 -14.84 -6.74
N TYR A 53 5.27 -13.68 -7.26
CA TYR A 53 3.88 -13.43 -7.68
C TYR A 53 3.50 -14.26 -8.92
N ARG A 54 4.43 -14.44 -9.88
CA ARG A 54 4.23 -15.32 -11.04
C ARG A 54 4.01 -16.77 -10.61
N ASP A 55 4.78 -17.25 -9.65
CA ASP A 55 4.64 -18.61 -9.12
C ASP A 55 3.28 -18.77 -8.40
N LEU A 56 2.90 -17.79 -7.56
CA LEU A 56 1.62 -17.77 -6.86
C LEU A 56 0.44 -17.78 -7.83
N PHE A 57 0.45 -16.90 -8.85
CA PHE A 57 -0.62 -16.87 -9.86
C PHE A 57 -0.64 -18.11 -10.74
N GLY A 58 0.52 -18.72 -10.99
CA GLY A 58 0.63 -20.03 -11.63
C GLY A 58 -0.17 -21.08 -10.87
N ILE A 59 0.03 -21.15 -9.55
CA ILE A 59 -0.69 -22.08 -8.68
C ILE A 59 -2.19 -21.76 -8.65
N ILE A 60 -2.58 -20.50 -8.46
CA ILE A 60 -4.01 -20.15 -8.41
C ILE A 60 -4.74 -20.50 -9.71
N LYS A 61 -4.04 -20.36 -10.85
CA LYS A 61 -4.53 -20.78 -12.16
C LYS A 61 -4.75 -22.29 -12.25
N GLU A 62 -3.90 -23.13 -11.64
CA GLU A 62 -4.10 -24.59 -11.57
C GLU A 62 -5.47 -24.95 -10.97
N PHE A 63 -5.94 -24.18 -9.98
CA PHE A 63 -7.21 -24.42 -9.28
C PHE A 63 -8.42 -23.75 -9.94
N LYS A 64 -8.25 -23.07 -11.09
CA LYS A 64 -9.32 -22.32 -11.78
C LYS A 64 -10.06 -21.38 -10.83
N LEU A 65 -9.31 -20.70 -9.97
CA LEU A 65 -9.81 -19.64 -9.09
C LEU A 65 -9.53 -18.29 -9.76
N LYS A 66 -10.48 -17.37 -9.65
CA LYS A 66 -10.30 -16.00 -10.14
C LYS A 66 -9.28 -15.27 -9.24
N VAL A 67 -8.44 -14.43 -9.83
CA VAL A 67 -7.42 -13.62 -9.12
C VAL A 67 -7.71 -12.14 -9.37
N GLN A 68 -7.64 -11.31 -8.32
CA GLN A 68 -7.76 -9.86 -8.42
C GLN A 68 -6.39 -9.17 -8.26
N VAL A 69 -5.96 -8.33 -9.22
CA VAL A 69 -4.66 -7.57 -9.20
C VAL A 69 -4.78 -6.14 -9.81
N TYR A 70 -4.22 -5.15 -9.12
CA TYR A 70 -4.59 -3.71 -9.07
C TYR A 70 -4.57 -2.77 -10.32
N PHE A 71 -4.64 -3.22 -11.57
CA PHE A 71 -4.95 -2.27 -12.69
C PHE A 71 -5.62 -2.96 -13.88
N ASP A 72 -5.04 -4.06 -14.36
CA ASP A 72 -5.66 -4.90 -15.39
C ASP A 72 -6.93 -5.60 -14.91
N PHE A 73 -7.09 -5.75 -13.58
CA PHE A 73 -8.29 -6.32 -12.97
C PHE A 73 -9.51 -5.41 -13.03
N MET A 74 -9.37 -4.10 -12.81
CA MET A 74 -10.50 -3.17 -12.87
C MET A 74 -11.11 -3.14 -14.27
N ARG A 75 -10.25 -3.05 -15.30
CA ARG A 75 -10.68 -3.09 -16.70
C ARG A 75 -11.24 -4.45 -17.13
N SER A 76 -10.65 -5.56 -16.67
CA SER A 76 -11.15 -6.91 -16.96
C SER A 76 -12.49 -7.20 -16.26
N PHE A 77 -12.64 -6.79 -15.00
CA PHE A 77 -13.89 -6.87 -14.25
C PHE A 77 -15.00 -6.08 -14.93
N HIS A 78 -14.71 -4.85 -15.35
CA HIS A 78 -15.66 -4.01 -16.09
C HIS A 78 -16.13 -4.68 -17.38
N MET A 79 -15.19 -5.23 -18.16
CA MET A 79 -15.51 -5.90 -19.42
C MET A 79 -16.30 -7.21 -19.23
N GLU A 80 -15.93 -8.03 -18.24
CA GLU A 80 -16.55 -9.33 -17.99
C GLU A 80 -17.95 -9.20 -17.36
N PHE A 81 -18.14 -8.24 -16.45
CA PHE A 81 -19.40 -8.05 -15.72
C PHE A 81 -20.22 -6.86 -16.23
N ARG A 82 -19.91 -6.38 -17.43
CA ARG A 82 -20.60 -5.27 -18.08
C ARG A 82 -22.11 -5.43 -18.07
N SER A 83 -22.62 -6.64 -18.37
CA SER A 83 -24.06 -6.91 -18.38
C SER A 83 -24.69 -6.77 -16.98
N LEU A 84 -24.00 -7.19 -15.91
CA LEU A 84 -24.50 -7.06 -14.54
C LEU A 84 -24.46 -5.61 -14.05
N SER A 85 -23.48 -4.83 -14.51
CA SER A 85 -23.44 -3.38 -14.29
C SER A 85 -24.56 -2.67 -15.04
N GLU A 86 -24.80 -3.00 -16.31
CA GLU A 86 -25.86 -2.43 -17.16
C GLU A 86 -27.27 -2.80 -16.66
N GLU A 87 -27.43 -4.01 -16.08
CA GLU A 87 -28.65 -4.47 -15.43
C GLU A 87 -28.86 -3.88 -14.01
N GLY A 88 -27.90 -3.10 -13.50
CA GLY A 88 -27.97 -2.43 -12.20
C GLY A 88 -27.76 -3.35 -10.99
N LEU A 89 -27.25 -4.56 -11.18
CA LEU A 89 -26.97 -5.53 -10.12
C LEU A 89 -25.68 -5.21 -9.35
N ILE A 90 -24.72 -4.54 -10.00
CA ILE A 90 -23.52 -4.01 -9.35
C ILE A 90 -23.77 -2.55 -9.00
N SER A 91 -24.09 -2.30 -7.72
CA SER A 91 -24.44 -0.95 -7.25
C SER A 91 -23.24 -0.11 -6.82
N ALA A 92 -22.11 -0.74 -6.49
CA ALA A 92 -20.90 -0.05 -6.04
C ALA A 92 -19.65 -0.92 -6.26
N ILE A 93 -18.51 -0.27 -6.45
CA ILE A 93 -17.18 -0.88 -6.50
C ILE A 93 -16.33 -0.14 -5.47
N GLU A 94 -15.76 -0.90 -4.52
CA GLU A 94 -14.85 -0.36 -3.51
C GLU A 94 -13.40 -0.67 -3.91
N VAL A 95 -12.56 0.36 -3.89
CA VAL A 95 -11.14 0.27 -4.24
C VAL A 95 -10.34 0.59 -2.98
N GLY A 96 -9.70 -0.41 -2.38
CA GLY A 96 -8.85 -0.21 -1.21
C GLY A 96 -7.56 0.54 -1.54
N LEU A 97 -7.16 1.51 -0.72
CA LEU A 97 -6.04 2.41 -1.05
C LEU A 97 -4.84 2.28 -0.09
N GLY A 98 -4.79 1.20 0.68
CA GLY A 98 -3.71 0.96 1.64
C GLY A 98 -3.96 -0.21 2.58
N ALA A 99 -3.25 -0.22 3.71
CA ALA A 99 -3.33 -1.31 4.70
C ALA A 99 -4.77 -1.47 5.21
N SER A 100 -5.30 -2.70 5.17
CA SER A 100 -6.71 -2.99 5.49
C SER A 100 -7.73 -2.31 4.57
N GLY A 101 -7.33 -1.90 3.36
CA GLY A 101 -8.20 -1.18 2.41
C GLY A 101 -8.30 0.33 2.68
N GLU A 102 -7.75 0.81 3.80
CA GLU A 102 -7.86 2.21 4.21
C GLU A 102 -6.75 3.08 3.60
N LEU A 103 -7.09 4.32 3.27
CA LEU A 103 -6.12 5.33 2.85
C LEU A 103 -5.29 5.80 4.05
N ARG A 104 -4.27 5.03 4.41
CA ARG A 104 -3.31 5.43 5.44
C ARG A 104 -2.00 4.69 5.32
N TYR A 105 -0.99 5.30 5.93
CA TYR A 105 0.25 4.61 6.22
C TYR A 105 0.07 3.58 7.35
N PRO A 106 0.86 2.50 7.35
CA PRO A 106 0.89 1.54 8.46
C PRO A 106 1.66 2.09 9.67
N SER A 107 1.25 3.24 10.20
CA SER A 107 1.94 3.99 11.27
C SER A 107 1.85 3.38 12.66
N CYS A 108 0.89 2.47 12.88
CA CYS A 108 0.61 1.80 14.16
C CYS A 108 0.66 0.26 14.06
N PRO A 109 1.76 -0.36 13.64
CA PRO A 109 1.82 -1.81 13.43
C PRO A 109 2.00 -2.56 14.77
N GLU A 110 0.97 -3.27 15.22
CA GLU A 110 1.03 -4.13 16.42
C GLU A 110 2.20 -5.15 16.35
N LYS A 111 2.48 -5.65 15.16
CA LYS A 111 3.58 -6.61 14.90
C LYS A 111 4.97 -6.02 15.20
N MET A 112 5.13 -4.70 15.15
CA MET A 112 6.39 -4.02 15.50
C MET A 112 6.38 -3.49 16.94
N GLY A 113 5.43 -3.93 17.76
CA GLY A 113 5.37 -3.58 19.19
C GLY A 113 4.66 -2.27 19.49
N TRP A 114 3.97 -1.65 18.52
CA TRP A 114 3.06 -0.55 18.80
C TRP A 114 1.91 -1.01 19.71
N ARG A 115 1.54 -0.19 20.69
CA ARG A 115 0.41 -0.43 21.60
C ARG A 115 -0.37 0.86 21.79
N TYR A 116 -1.69 0.75 21.82
CA TYR A 116 -2.55 1.87 22.17
C TYR A 116 -2.22 2.41 23.58
N PRO A 117 -2.14 3.74 23.79
CA PRO A 117 -2.39 4.84 22.85
C PRO A 117 -1.11 5.52 22.31
N GLY A 118 -0.12 4.74 21.86
CA GLY A 118 1.12 5.27 21.27
C GLY A 118 0.88 6.10 20.02
N ILE A 119 1.69 7.14 19.79
CA ILE A 119 1.53 8.06 18.65
C ILE A 119 1.86 7.46 17.28
N GLY A 120 2.55 6.32 17.23
CA GLY A 120 3.01 5.71 15.98
C GLY A 120 4.31 6.32 15.43
N GLU A 121 4.67 5.97 14.19
CA GLU A 121 5.85 6.52 13.50
C GLU A 121 5.55 6.83 12.03
N PHE A 122 6.25 7.83 11.48
CA PHE A 122 6.21 8.13 10.05
C PHE A 122 6.75 6.94 9.23
N GLN A 123 6.03 6.55 8.20
CA GLN A 123 6.39 5.42 7.32
C GLN A 123 6.89 5.93 5.96
N CYS A 124 7.98 6.70 5.97
CA CYS A 124 8.52 7.37 4.77
C CYS A 124 10.03 7.14 4.55
N TYR A 125 10.59 6.11 5.17
CA TYR A 125 12.03 5.87 5.19
C TYR A 125 12.52 4.96 4.06
N ASP A 126 11.61 4.44 3.22
CA ASP A 126 12.02 3.75 2.01
C ASP A 126 12.70 4.71 1.03
N ARG A 127 13.56 4.16 0.18
CA ARG A 127 14.39 4.95 -0.73
C ARG A 127 13.59 5.82 -1.72
N TYR A 128 12.35 5.44 -2.06
CA TYR A 128 11.55 6.16 -3.05
C TYR A 128 10.93 7.39 -2.42
N MET A 129 10.32 7.22 -1.24
CA MET A 129 9.82 8.35 -0.46
C MET A 129 10.95 9.29 -0.07
N GLN A 130 12.12 8.76 0.34
CA GLN A 130 13.31 9.58 0.61
C GLN A 130 13.78 10.37 -0.63
N LYS A 131 13.79 9.75 -1.81
CA LYS A 131 14.15 10.42 -3.06
C LYS A 131 13.14 11.49 -3.45
N ASN A 132 11.84 11.20 -3.31
CA ASN A 132 10.77 12.16 -3.58
C ASN A 132 10.82 13.34 -2.59
N LEU A 133 10.99 13.08 -1.30
CA LEU A 133 11.17 14.10 -0.27
C LEU A 133 12.34 15.02 -0.60
N ARG A 134 13.47 14.43 -1.03
CA ARG A 134 14.65 15.20 -1.45
C ARG A 134 14.35 16.12 -2.62
N GLN A 135 13.61 15.65 -3.62
CA GLN A 135 13.19 16.48 -4.76
C GLN A 135 12.25 17.61 -4.32
N SER A 136 11.28 17.30 -3.47
CA SER A 136 10.33 18.27 -2.91
C SER A 136 11.01 19.34 -2.06
N ALA A 137 12.03 18.95 -1.29
CA ALA A 137 12.86 19.86 -0.50
C ALA A 137 13.76 20.73 -1.38
N LEU A 138 14.37 20.15 -2.42
CA LEU A 138 15.19 20.87 -3.39
C LEU A 138 14.37 21.92 -4.16
N ALA A 139 13.15 21.60 -4.58
CA ALA A 139 12.25 22.52 -5.28
C ALA A 139 11.89 23.75 -4.44
N ARG A 140 11.93 23.64 -3.11
CA ARG A 140 11.74 24.77 -2.18
C ARG A 140 13.04 25.46 -1.76
N GLY A 141 14.19 25.04 -2.29
CA GLY A 141 15.50 25.60 -1.92
C GLY A 141 15.99 25.20 -0.52
N HIS A 142 15.38 24.19 0.10
CA HIS A 142 15.67 23.78 1.48
C HIS A 142 16.16 22.34 1.56
N LEU A 143 17.31 22.02 0.96
CA LEU A 143 17.82 20.64 0.87
C LEU A 143 17.98 19.96 2.25
N PHE A 144 18.23 20.72 3.32
CA PHE A 144 18.32 20.19 4.67
C PHE A 144 16.98 19.65 5.22
N TRP A 145 15.85 20.00 4.60
CA TRP A 145 14.52 19.43 4.87
C TRP A 145 14.28 18.06 4.21
N ALA A 146 15.25 17.53 3.47
CA ALA A 146 15.15 16.25 2.76
C ALA A 146 15.22 15.01 3.69
N ARG A 147 14.57 15.04 4.85
CA ARG A 147 14.57 13.97 5.86
C ARG A 147 13.28 14.02 6.68
N GLY A 148 12.98 12.92 7.38
CA GLY A 148 11.93 12.92 8.39
C GLY A 148 12.36 13.65 9.67
N PRO A 149 11.40 14.10 10.51
CA PRO A 149 11.70 14.73 11.79
C PRO A 149 12.44 13.76 12.71
N ASP A 150 13.50 14.25 13.36
CA ASP A 150 14.37 13.50 14.28
C ASP A 150 13.86 13.50 15.72
N ASN A 151 12.93 14.39 16.05
CA ASN A 151 12.33 14.58 17.37
C ASN A 151 10.85 14.15 17.45
N ALA A 152 10.40 13.32 16.50
CA ALA A 152 9.04 12.80 16.46
C ALA A 152 8.76 11.66 17.45
N GLY A 153 9.78 11.20 18.19
CA GLY A 153 9.65 10.06 19.09
C GLY A 153 9.61 8.73 18.35
N TYR A 154 8.98 7.74 18.98
CA TYR A 154 8.85 6.36 18.50
C TYR A 154 7.44 5.83 18.75
N TYR A 155 7.11 4.63 18.25
CA TYR A 155 5.75 4.07 18.22
C TYR A 155 4.90 4.31 19.48
N ASN A 156 5.49 4.14 20.67
CA ASN A 156 4.78 4.19 21.95
C ASN A 156 5.00 5.48 22.76
N SER A 157 5.64 6.50 22.18
CA SER A 157 5.80 7.83 22.80
C SER A 157 4.44 8.50 23.01
N ARG A 158 4.36 9.44 23.96
CA ARG A 158 3.22 10.37 24.06
C ARG A 158 3.52 11.66 23.30
N SER A 159 2.50 12.28 22.72
CA SER A 159 2.66 13.52 21.93
C SER A 159 3.43 14.61 22.70
N HIS A 160 3.06 14.87 23.95
CA HIS A 160 3.67 15.87 24.82
C HIS A 160 5.11 15.56 25.25
N GLU A 161 5.58 14.31 25.07
CA GLU A 161 6.97 13.91 25.36
C GLU A 161 7.90 14.13 24.16
N THR A 162 7.35 14.42 22.98
CA THR A 162 8.14 14.59 21.75
C THR A 162 8.40 16.07 21.45
N GLY A 163 9.55 16.39 20.86
CA GLY A 163 9.81 17.76 20.39
C GLY A 163 8.96 18.14 19.17
N PHE A 164 8.54 17.16 18.38
CA PHE A 164 7.76 17.41 17.18
C PHE A 164 6.27 17.64 17.48
N PHE A 165 5.63 16.78 18.29
CA PHE A 165 4.18 16.77 18.48
C PHE A 165 3.70 17.42 19.79
N CYS A 166 4.59 17.94 20.63
CA CYS A 166 4.16 18.67 21.84
C CYS A 166 3.47 20.01 21.49
N ASP A 167 2.82 20.61 22.48
CA ASP A 167 2.20 21.93 22.30
C ASP A 167 3.28 22.98 21.97
N GLY A 168 3.14 23.64 20.83
CA GLY A 168 4.15 24.55 20.28
C GLY A 168 5.38 23.86 19.69
N GLY A 169 5.31 22.54 19.46
CA GLY A 169 6.39 21.73 18.89
C GLY A 169 6.60 21.97 17.39
N ASP A 170 7.59 21.25 16.84
CA ASP A 170 8.07 21.47 15.48
C ASP A 170 7.05 21.17 14.39
N TYR A 171 5.94 20.47 14.68
CA TYR A 171 4.86 20.21 13.72
C TYR A 171 4.32 21.51 13.08
N ASP A 172 4.32 22.62 13.83
CA ASP A 172 3.88 23.95 13.34
C ASP A 172 5.07 24.88 12.98
N SER A 173 6.27 24.33 12.84
CA SER A 173 7.39 25.06 12.24
C SER A 173 7.25 25.11 10.70
N TYR A 174 8.06 25.94 10.04
CA TYR A 174 8.13 25.94 8.56
C TYR A 174 8.50 24.56 8.00
N TYR A 175 9.44 23.87 8.65
CA TYR A 175 9.85 22.52 8.28
C TYR A 175 8.73 21.51 8.56
N GLY A 176 8.11 21.56 9.75
CA GLY A 176 7.04 20.63 10.13
C GLY A 176 5.85 20.72 9.19
N ARG A 177 5.37 21.94 8.89
CA ARG A 177 4.31 22.15 7.90
C ARG A 177 4.72 21.68 6.51
N PHE A 178 5.97 21.91 6.09
CA PHE A 178 6.45 21.38 4.81
C PHE A 178 6.40 19.84 4.78
N PHE A 179 6.96 19.20 5.80
CA PHE A 179 7.08 17.75 5.86
C PHE A 179 5.69 17.09 5.94
N LEU A 180 4.81 17.59 6.80
CA LEU A 180 3.45 17.08 6.95
C LEU A 180 2.63 17.25 5.66
N ASN A 181 2.71 18.42 5.01
CA ASN A 181 2.03 18.64 3.73
C ASN A 181 2.57 17.73 2.62
N TRP A 182 3.89 17.52 2.57
CA TRP A 182 4.48 16.56 1.65
C TRP A 182 3.99 15.14 1.94
N TYR A 183 4.06 14.71 3.20
CA TYR A 183 3.72 13.35 3.60
C TYR A 183 2.24 13.02 3.36
N SER A 184 1.31 13.93 3.71
CA SER A 184 -0.11 13.78 3.38
C SER A 184 -0.37 13.91 1.88
N GLY A 185 0.37 14.79 1.20
CA GLY A 185 0.28 14.98 -0.25
C GLY A 185 0.58 13.71 -1.03
N ILE A 186 1.58 12.92 -0.61
CA ILE A 186 1.88 11.63 -1.26
C ILE A 186 0.70 10.64 -1.17
N LEU A 187 -0.03 10.60 -0.06
CA LEU A 187 -1.24 9.76 0.04
C LEU A 187 -2.34 10.26 -0.90
N ILE A 188 -2.54 11.58 -0.97
CA ILE A 188 -3.56 12.19 -1.83
C ILE A 188 -3.23 11.94 -3.30
N ASP A 189 -1.99 12.20 -3.73
CA ASP A 189 -1.54 11.93 -5.10
C ASP A 189 -1.68 10.46 -5.48
N HIS A 190 -1.42 9.54 -4.53
CA HIS A 190 -1.64 8.11 -4.72
C HIS A 190 -3.12 7.80 -4.97
N VAL A 191 -4.03 8.40 -4.21
CA VAL A 191 -5.48 8.25 -4.39
C VAL A 191 -5.91 8.78 -5.74
N ASP A 192 -5.49 10.00 -6.09
CA ASP A 192 -5.87 10.62 -7.36
C ASP A 192 -5.39 9.77 -8.54
N GLN A 193 -4.19 9.19 -8.45
CA GLN A 193 -3.70 8.27 -9.46
C GLN A 193 -4.54 6.98 -9.53
N VAL A 194 -4.82 6.33 -8.40
CA VAL A 194 -5.59 5.08 -8.38
C VAL A 194 -7.04 5.31 -8.84
N LEU A 195 -7.69 6.38 -8.37
CA LEU A 195 -9.04 6.75 -8.77
C LEU A 195 -9.11 7.14 -10.24
N SER A 196 -8.14 7.91 -10.76
CA SER A 196 -8.07 8.24 -12.18
C SER A 196 -7.96 6.98 -13.06
N LEU A 197 -7.13 6.02 -12.63
CA LEU A 197 -7.00 4.73 -13.30
C LEU A 197 -8.28 3.88 -13.19
N ALA A 198 -8.99 3.94 -12.07
CA ALA A 198 -10.28 3.29 -11.90
C ALA A 198 -11.35 3.91 -12.81
N THR A 199 -11.46 5.25 -12.86
CA THR A 199 -12.36 5.97 -13.77
C THR A 199 -12.10 5.57 -15.22
N LEU A 200 -10.85 5.56 -15.67
CA LEU A 200 -10.49 5.11 -17.02
C LEU A 200 -10.87 3.64 -17.30
N ALA A 201 -10.89 2.79 -16.27
CA ALA A 201 -11.25 1.39 -16.40
C ALA A 201 -12.78 1.17 -16.45
N PHE A 202 -13.58 2.05 -15.83
CA PHE A 202 -15.02 1.88 -15.65
C PHE A 202 -15.90 2.85 -16.47
N ASP A 203 -15.32 3.88 -17.11
CA ASP A 203 -16.04 4.80 -18.01
C ASP A 203 -16.24 4.27 -19.47
N GLY A 204 -15.99 2.97 -19.72
CA GLY A 204 -16.07 2.32 -21.05
C GLY A 204 -17.31 1.47 -21.34
#